data_AF-A0A8J3SX13-F1
#
_entry.id   AF-A0A8J3SX13-F1
#
_cell.length_a   1.000
_cell.length_b   1.000
_cell.length_c   1.000
_cell.angle_alpha   90.00
_cell.angle_beta   90.00
_cell.angle_gamma   90.00
#
_symmetry.space_group_name_H-M   'P 1'
#
loop_
_entity.id
_entity.type
_entity.pdbx_description
1 polymer ?
#
loop_
_entity_poly.entity_id
_entity_poly.type
_entity_poly.pdbx_seq_one_letter_code
_entity_poly.pdbx_strand_id
1 'polypeptide(L)'
;MVLDYSFWERAKRDRYKSLIESRGHPWELVYLKADPETLRRRLAVRNALEGPNCVTVSEDLLQRYLSGFEEPAGEANARSGSGEMNSVRPP
;
A
#
# COMPACT_ATOMS: atom_id res chain seq x y z
N MET A 1 6.89 -15.05 3.00
CA MET A 1 6.96 -13.88 3.88
C MET A 1 6.22 -12.75 3.20
N VAL A 2 5.40 -11.99 3.93
CA VAL A 2 4.72 -10.80 3.40
C VAL A 2 5.33 -9.58 4.08
N LEU A 3 5.73 -8.59 3.28
CA LEU A 3 6.24 -7.33 3.78
C LEU A 3 5.22 -6.24 3.47
N ASP A 4 4.52 -5.77 4.49
CA ASP A 4 3.58 -4.66 4.39
C ASP A 4 4.31 -3.34 4.68
N TYR A 5 4.69 -2.66 3.62
CA TYR A 5 5.33 -1.35 3.66
C TYR A 5 4.75 -0.49 2.54
N SER A 6 4.76 0.84 2.69
CA SER A 6 4.08 1.73 1.74
C SER A 6 4.57 1.63 0.30
N PHE A 7 5.80 1.13 0.05
CA PHE A 7 6.40 0.83 -1.26
C PHE A 7 6.15 1.85 -2.40
N TRP A 8 5.93 3.10 -2.01
CA TRP A 8 5.53 4.19 -2.90
C TRP A 8 6.68 4.71 -3.77
N GLU A 9 7.92 4.56 -3.30
CA GLU A 9 9.14 4.87 -4.05
C GLU A 9 9.62 3.63 -4.83
N ARG A 10 9.87 3.79 -6.13
CA ARG A 10 10.40 2.74 -7.01
C ARG A 10 11.77 2.25 -6.56
N ALA A 11 12.67 3.15 -6.19
CA ALA A 11 14.02 2.80 -5.72
C ALA A 11 13.97 1.86 -4.49
N LYS A 12 12.96 2.01 -3.64
CA LYS A 12 12.74 1.13 -2.49
C LYS A 12 12.26 -0.24 -2.95
N ARG A 13 11.32 -0.33 -3.89
CA ARG A 13 10.89 -1.61 -4.49
C ARG A 13 12.06 -2.34 -5.14
N ASP A 14 12.87 -1.64 -5.94
CA ASP A 14 14.04 -2.21 -6.62
C ASP A 14 15.09 -2.77 -5.64
N ARG A 15 15.30 -2.09 -4.51
CA ARG A 15 16.20 -2.56 -3.45
C ARG A 15 15.74 -3.89 -2.85
N TYR A 16 14.45 -4.02 -2.53
CA TYR A 16 13.91 -5.26 -1.96
C TYR A 16 13.84 -6.38 -2.98
N LYS A 17 13.44 -6.08 -4.22
CA LYS A 17 13.49 -7.02 -5.33
C LYS A 17 14.90 -7.62 -5.48
N SER A 18 15.92 -6.76 -5.59
CA SER A 18 17.31 -7.21 -5.72
C SER A 18 17.77 -8.07 -4.54
N LEU A 19 17.32 -7.74 -3.32
CA LEU A 19 17.63 -8.51 -2.12
C LEU A 19 17.02 -9.92 -2.14
N ILE A 20 15.78 -10.05 -2.63
CA ILE A 20 15.06 -11.33 -2.74
C ILE A 20 15.67 -12.18 -3.87
N GLU A 21 15.91 -11.56 -5.03
CA GLU A 21 16.53 -12.22 -6.20
C GLU A 21 17.95 -12.71 -5.88
N SER A 22 18.75 -11.93 -5.14
CA SER A 22 20.10 -12.35 -4.70
C SER A 22 20.11 -13.62 -3.83
N ARG A 23 18.97 -13.98 -3.24
CA ARG A 23 18.79 -15.19 -2.42
C ARG A 23 18.13 -16.33 -3.20
N GLY A 24 17.87 -16.16 -4.49
CA GLY A 24 17.24 -17.17 -5.34
C GLY A 24 15.78 -17.45 -5.00
N HIS A 25 15.10 -16.51 -4.34
CA HIS A 25 13.69 -16.66 -3.99
C HIS A 25 12.77 -15.94 -4.99
N PRO A 26 11.59 -16.50 -5.28
CA PRO A 26 10.58 -15.81 -6.07
C PRO A 26 9.96 -14.65 -5.28
N TRP A 27 9.48 -13.64 -6.00
CA TRP A 27 8.77 -12.50 -5.42
C TRP A 27 7.56 -12.11 -6.28
N GLU A 28 6.57 -11.49 -5.63
CA GLU A 28 5.38 -10.93 -6.24
C GLU A 28 5.14 -9.54 -5.67
N LEU A 29 4.71 -8.60 -6.50
CA LEU A 29 4.28 -7.27 -6.07
C LEU A 29 2.77 -7.18 -6.20
N VAL A 30 2.08 -6.96 -5.08
CA VAL A 30 0.64 -6.77 -5.07
C VAL A 30 0.36 -5.28 -5.02
N TYR A 31 -0.21 -4.74 -6.09
CA TYR A 31 -0.59 -3.32 -6.18
C TYR A 31 -2.10 -3.18 -5.98
N LEU A 32 -2.50 -2.61 -4.85
CA LEU A 32 -3.89 -2.32 -4.54
C LEU A 32 -4.22 -0.89 -4.93
N LYS A 33 -4.70 -0.71 -6.16
CA LYS A 33 -5.10 0.61 -6.67
C LYS A 33 -6.46 1.00 -6.10
N ALA A 34 -6.54 2.22 -5.58
CA ALA A 34 -7.77 2.88 -5.17
C ALA A 34 -7.73 4.33 -5.64
N ASP A 35 -8.87 4.86 -6.03
CA ASP A 35 -8.97 6.27 -6.39
C ASP A 35 -8.82 7.18 -5.15
N PRO A 36 -8.34 8.42 -5.31
CA PRO A 36 -8.13 9.34 -4.19
C PRO A 36 -9.39 9.62 -3.35
N GLU A 37 -10.58 9.57 -3.94
CA GLU A 37 -11.84 9.80 -3.21
C GLU A 37 -12.14 8.61 -2.29
N THR A 38 -11.99 7.38 -2.79
CA THR A 38 -12.08 6.15 -2.00
C THR A 38 -11.09 6.16 -0.85
N LEU A 39 -9.84 6.60 -1.07
CA LEU A 39 -8.83 6.70 -0.02
C LEU A 39 -9.23 7.70 1.06
N ARG A 40 -9.67 8.91 0.70
CA ARG A 40 -10.15 9.91 1.66
C ARG A 40 -11.34 9.40 2.47
N ARG A 41 -12.32 8.78 1.82
CA ARG A 41 -13.50 8.21 2.49
C ARG A 41 -13.11 7.15 3.51
N ARG A 42 -12.21 6.22 3.14
CA ARG A 42 -11.74 5.16 4.05
C ARG A 42 -10.93 5.72 5.21
N LEU A 43 -10.09 6.73 4.95
CA LEU A 43 -9.31 7.40 5.99
C LEU A 43 -10.19 8.17 6.96
N ALA A 44 -11.25 8.85 6.51
CA ALA A 44 -12.20 9.53 7.38
C ALA A 44 -12.85 8.54 8.37
N VAL A 45 -13.29 7.37 7.90
CA VAL A 45 -13.85 6.31 8.75
C VAL A 45 -12.80 5.80 9.74
N ARG A 46 -11.58 5.52 9.27
CA ARG A 46 -10.51 4.97 10.13
C ARG A 46 -10.01 5.97 11.17
N ASN A 47 -9.89 7.25 10.81
CA ASN A 47 -9.43 8.31 11.70
C ASN A 47 -10.45 8.63 12.80
N ALA A 48 -11.72 8.24 12.64
CA ALA A 48 -12.74 8.34 13.68
C ALA A 48 -12.69 7.19 14.71
N LEU A 49 -11.86 6.17 14.48
CA LEU A 49 -11.66 5.07 15.42
C LEU A 49 -10.54 5.42 16.41
N GLU A 50 -10.78 5.10 17.68
CA GLU A 50 -9.78 5.25 18.74
C GLU A 50 -9.22 3.88 19.14
N GLY A 51 -7.90 3.79 19.34
CA GLY A 51 -7.25 2.57 19.79
C GLY A 51 -5.74 2.52 19.49
N PRO A 52 -5.01 1.57 20.10
CA PRO A 52 -3.55 1.47 19.97
C PRO A 52 -3.08 1.17 18.54
N ASN A 53 -3.97 0.68 17.66
CA ASN A 53 -3.68 0.38 16.25
C ASN A 53 -4.28 1.44 15.30
N CYS A 54 -4.86 2.51 15.82
CA CYS A 54 -5.55 3.54 15.04
C CYS A 54 -4.60 4.71 14.77
N VAL A 55 -3.71 4.53 13.80
CA VAL A 55 -2.82 5.62 13.35
C VAL A 55 -3.62 6.60 12.49
N THR A 56 -3.74 7.83 12.95
CA THR A 56 -4.36 8.93 12.20
C THR A 56 -3.48 9.33 11.03
N VAL A 57 -4.05 9.34 9.82
CA VAL A 57 -3.40 9.88 8.62
C VAL A 57 -4.05 11.22 8.28
N SER A 58 -3.28 12.31 8.35
CA SER A 58 -3.76 13.65 7.96
C SER A 58 -3.93 13.77 6.44
N GLU A 59 -4.76 14.73 6.01
CA GLU A 59 -4.93 15.04 4.58
C GLU A 59 -3.60 15.47 3.95
N ASP A 60 -2.78 16.27 4.64
CA ASP A 60 -1.45 16.66 4.14
C ASP A 60 -0.54 15.46 3.90
N LEU A 61 -0.59 14.46 4.79
CA LEU A 61 0.18 13.24 4.64
C LEU A 61 -0.33 12.43 3.44
N LEU A 62 -1.66 12.30 3.29
CA LEU A 62 -2.27 11.66 2.13
C LEU A 62 -1.87 12.35 0.82
N GLN A 63 -1.90 13.69 0.77
CA GLN A 63 -1.49 14.44 -0.43
C GLN A 63 -0.02 14.21 -0.79
N ARG A 64 0.87 14.12 0.19
CA ARG A 64 2.28 13.78 -0.05
C ARG A 64 2.42 12.38 -0.65
N TYR A 65 1.68 11.39 -0.13
CA TYR A 65 1.69 10.05 -0.70
C TYR A 65 1.13 10.04 -2.12
N LEU A 66 0.00 10.69 -2.38
CA LEU A 66 -0.62 10.74 -3.71
C LEU A 66 0.26 11.42 -4.76
N SER A 67 0.93 12.51 -4.39
CA SER A 67 1.77 13.29 -5.32
C SER A 67 3.13 12.65 -5.61
N GLY A 68 3.72 11.94 -4.63
CA GLY A 68 5.01 11.28 -4.80
C GLY A 68 4.93 9.78 -5.12
N PHE A 69 3.74 9.23 -5.35
CA PHE A 69 3.58 7.80 -5.65
C PHE A 69 4.12 7.46 -7.04
N GLU A 70 5.12 6.58 -7.10
CA GLU A 70 5.65 6.04 -8.35
C GLU A 70 4.96 4.72 -8.68
N GLU A 71 3.96 4.77 -9.58
CA GLU A 71 3.20 3.56 -9.96
C GLU A 71 4.13 2.41 -10.42
N PRO A 72 3.84 1.17 -10.01
CA PRO A 72 4.48 -0.02 -10.56
C PRO A 72 4.42 -0.05 -12.10
N ALA A 73 5.57 -0.11 -12.76
CA ALA A 73 5.67 -0.12 -14.22
C ALA A 73 6.66 -1.18 -14.69
N GLY A 74 6.18 -2.20 -15.43
CA GLY A 74 7.03 -3.23 -16.01
C GLY A 74 7.62 -4.24 -15.01
N GLU A 75 7.18 -4.22 -13.75
CA GLU A 75 7.50 -5.24 -12.75
C GLU A 75 6.67 -6.49 -13.09
N ALA A 76 7.29 -7.49 -13.76
CA ALA A 76 6.62 -8.61 -14.45
C ALA A 76 5.66 -9.48 -13.59
N ASN A 77 5.66 -9.33 -12.26
CA ASN A 77 4.77 -10.02 -11.33
C ASN A 77 3.83 -9.05 -10.58
N ALA A 78 3.65 -7.82 -11.06
CA ALA A 78 2.71 -6.87 -10.46
C ALA A 78 1.27 -7.31 -10.75
N ARG A 79 0.52 -7.75 -9.71
CA ARG A 79 -0.93 -7.97 -9.82
C ARG A 79 -1.67 -6.75 -9.31
N SER A 80 -2.48 -6.16 -10.17
CA SER A 80 -3.41 -5.10 -9.82
C SER A 80 -4.74 -5.71 -9.36
N GLY A 81 -5.15 -5.41 -8.12
CA GLY A 81 -6.47 -5.77 -7.60
C GLY A 81 -7.22 -4.52 -7.15
N SER A 82 -8.51 -4.40 -7.50
CA SER A 82 -9.40 -3.42 -6.88
C SER A 82 -9.62 -3.85 -5.43
N GLY A 83 -8.93 -3.18 -4.50
CA GLY A 83 -9.01 -3.53 -3.07
C GLY A 83 -10.36 -3.13 -2.49
N GLU A 84 -11.41 -3.94 -2.68
CA GLU A 84 -12.58 -3.96 -1.79
C GLU A 84 -12.21 -4.80 -0.57
N MET A 85 -11.72 -4.11 0.47
CA MET A 85 -11.46 -4.73 1.77
C MET A 85 -12.80 -5.07 2.40
N ASN A 86 -13.23 -6.33 2.28
CA ASN A 86 -14.42 -6.82 2.95
C ASN A 86 -14.32 -6.57 4.46
N SER A 87 -15.35 -5.92 5.00
CA SER A 87 -15.50 -5.58 6.40
C SER A 87 -15.38 -6.83 7.26
N VAL A 88 -14.31 -6.92 8.05
CA VAL A 88 -14.23 -7.90 9.15
C VAL A 88 -15.25 -7.46 10.19
N ARG A 89 -16.35 -8.21 10.31
CA ARG A 89 -17.29 -8.05 11.43
C ARG A 89 -16.56 -8.37 12.74
N PRO A 90 -16.68 -7.54 13.79
CA PRO A 90 -16.29 -7.96 15.12
C PRO A 90 -17.25 -9.06 15.63
N PRO A 91 -16.82 -9.88 16.62
CA PRO A 91 -17.61 -10.98 17.16
C PRO A 91 -18.94 -10.55 17.78
#